data_AF-A0A9X0CP43-F1
#
_entry.id   AF-A0A9X0CP43-F1
#
_cell.length_a   1.000
_cell.length_b   1.000
_cell.length_c   1.000
_cell.angle_alpha   90.00
_cell.angle_beta   90.00
_cell.angle_gamma   90.00
#
_symmetry.space_group_name_H-M   'P 1'
#
loop_
_entity.id
_entity.type
_entity.pdbx_description
1 polymer ?
#
loop_
_entity_poly.entity_id
_entity_poly.type
_entity_poly.pdbx_seq_one_letter_code
_entity_poly.pdbx_strand_id
1 'polypeptide(L)'
;MNLREQFLKSVGEDSPQAFLGFMEQHNSKNESFDVEELLQTLPKKDHERLWSGLRDMTHRLLLTNPVGSQENIDSADEESLGVTAVALCALATPEKASHTPSALLETAVILHGLLMVLPEGAETLQNNIAQLCELWFLNELEGKEELVTQTFPYLIIRSLSRGFVSDVKRVWSLRQSLLLMDFEDNSSESLKQLLHQCMIHPMYLKLEEVLEENCVQDLMFSAVHAQRTGTQSMASRLRKVLEYFHQQKKQRGVDEALLRLYQPIIWRAFKVANLWLGLTQQLC
;
A
#
# COMPACT_ATOMS: atom_id res chain seq x y z
N MET A 1 -30.12 9.46 24.59
CA MET A 1 -29.77 9.08 23.21
C MET A 1 -28.68 8.02 23.32
N ASN A 2 -28.76 6.89 22.62
CA ASN A 2 -27.74 5.83 22.69
C ASN A 2 -26.40 6.36 22.10
N LEU A 3 -25.25 5.99 22.70
CA LEU A 3 -23.89 6.30 22.22
C LEU A 3 -23.75 6.07 20.71
N ARG A 4 -24.32 4.97 20.21
CA ARG A 4 -24.31 4.66 18.78
C ARG A 4 -24.97 5.72 17.90
N GLU A 5 -26.13 6.23 18.30
CA GLU A 5 -26.81 7.26 17.53
C GLU A 5 -26.03 8.58 17.61
N GLN A 6 -25.35 8.86 18.73
CA GLN A 6 -24.48 10.03 18.85
C GLN A 6 -23.27 9.94 17.91
N PHE A 7 -22.66 8.76 17.78
CA PHE A 7 -21.58 8.52 16.82
C PHE A 7 -22.04 8.68 15.37
N LEU A 8 -23.18 8.08 14.98
CA LEU A 8 -23.72 8.26 13.62
C LEU A 8 -24.11 9.71 13.34
N LYS A 9 -24.53 10.44 14.38
CA LYS A 9 -24.92 11.85 14.30
C LYS A 9 -23.71 12.78 14.19
N SER A 10 -22.58 12.50 14.84
CA SER A 10 -21.37 13.32 14.70
C SER A 10 -20.87 13.37 13.26
N VAL A 11 -21.00 12.25 12.56
CA VAL A 11 -20.67 12.15 11.14
C VAL A 11 -21.75 12.80 10.25
N GLY A 12 -23.03 12.57 10.55
CA GLY A 12 -24.14 13.07 9.73
C GLY A 12 -24.45 14.57 9.87
N GLU A 13 -24.11 15.20 11.00
CA GLU A 13 -24.29 16.64 11.23
C GLU A 13 -23.01 17.46 11.01
N ASP A 14 -21.97 16.84 10.46
CA ASP A 14 -20.68 17.50 10.21
C ASP A 14 -20.08 18.12 11.47
N SER A 15 -19.92 17.31 12.52
CA SER A 15 -19.25 17.72 13.75
C SER A 15 -17.93 16.96 13.90
N PRO A 16 -16.86 17.40 13.21
CA PRO A 16 -15.55 16.75 13.29
C PRO A 16 -15.03 16.64 14.72
N GLN A 17 -15.22 17.66 15.56
CA GLN A 17 -14.76 17.64 16.95
C GLN A 17 -15.52 16.59 17.79
N ALA A 18 -16.83 16.45 17.58
CA ALA A 18 -17.60 15.42 18.26
C ALA A 18 -17.18 14.01 17.78
N PHE A 19 -16.92 13.86 16.48
CA PHE A 19 -16.41 12.62 15.91
C PHE A 19 -15.03 12.26 16.45
N LEU A 20 -14.10 13.21 16.52
CA LEU A 20 -12.79 13.06 17.12
C LEU A 20 -12.86 12.64 18.59
N GLY A 21 -13.78 13.22 19.35
CA GLY A 21 -14.03 12.81 20.73
C GLY A 21 -14.33 11.31 20.84
N PHE A 22 -15.14 10.74 19.93
CA PHE A 22 -15.37 9.28 19.91
C PHE A 22 -14.11 8.48 19.55
N MET A 23 -13.25 9.01 18.68
CA MET A 23 -11.99 8.35 18.31
C MET A 23 -10.97 8.40 19.46
N GLU A 24 -10.93 9.49 20.23
CA GLU A 24 -10.14 9.57 21.45
C GLU A 24 -10.62 8.56 22.50
N GLN A 25 -11.93 8.39 22.65
CA GLN A 25 -12.53 7.39 23.55
C GLN A 25 -12.15 5.97 23.14
N HIS A 26 -12.21 5.65 21.84
CA HIS A 26 -11.77 4.35 21.31
C HIS A 26 -10.29 4.06 21.59
N ASN A 27 -9.43 5.08 21.52
CA ASN A 27 -7.99 4.95 21.79
C ASN A 27 -7.64 4.96 23.29
N SER A 28 -8.60 5.29 24.17
CA SER A 28 -8.40 5.33 25.62
C SER A 28 -8.49 3.94 26.24
N LYS A 29 -7.54 3.60 27.11
CA LYS A 29 -7.50 2.30 27.83
C LYS A 29 -8.60 2.14 28.89
N ASN A 30 -9.35 3.20 29.20
CA ASN A 30 -10.20 3.30 30.39
C ASN A 30 -11.68 3.63 30.09
N GLU A 31 -12.14 3.55 28.83
CA GLU A 31 -13.54 3.88 28.49
C GLU A 31 -14.27 2.80 27.68
N SER A 32 -15.61 2.90 27.68
CA SER A 32 -16.57 1.87 27.29
C SER A 32 -16.99 1.90 25.81
N PHE A 33 -16.31 2.67 24.96
CA PHE A 33 -16.69 2.86 23.56
C PHE A 33 -15.68 2.21 22.62
N ASP A 34 -16.12 1.14 21.97
CA ASP A 34 -15.33 0.41 20.98
C ASP A 34 -15.96 0.57 19.59
N VAL A 35 -15.21 1.20 18.67
CA VAL A 35 -15.63 1.39 17.29
C VAL A 35 -15.77 0.04 16.58
N GLU A 36 -14.91 -0.94 16.87
CA GLU A 36 -14.98 -2.28 16.27
C GLU A 36 -16.28 -2.99 16.68
N GLU A 37 -16.61 -2.99 17.98
CA GLU A 37 -17.86 -3.58 18.48
C GLU A 37 -19.09 -2.85 17.92
N LEU A 38 -19.03 -1.52 17.84
CA LEU A 38 -20.12 -0.73 17.26
C LEU A 38 -20.35 -1.11 15.80
N LEU A 39 -19.29 -1.16 14.98
CA LEU A 39 -19.37 -1.46 13.55
C LEU A 39 -19.97 -2.85 13.28
N GLN A 40 -19.66 -3.84 14.10
CA GLN A 40 -20.20 -5.20 14.00
C GLN A 40 -21.71 -5.26 14.32
N THR A 41 -22.22 -4.34 15.14
CA THR A 41 -23.65 -4.31 15.54
C THR A 41 -24.50 -3.35 14.69
N LEU A 42 -23.89 -2.61 13.76
CA LEU A 42 -24.62 -1.69 12.88
C LEU A 42 -25.45 -2.47 11.83
N PRO A 43 -26.72 -2.11 11.60
CA PRO A 43 -27.50 -2.56 10.47
C PRO A 43 -27.01 -1.86 9.21
N LYS A 44 -27.22 -2.50 8.06
CA LYS A 44 -26.78 -2.02 6.75
C LYS A 44 -27.09 -0.55 6.47
N LYS A 45 -28.28 -0.06 6.85
CA LYS A 45 -28.69 1.34 6.66
C LYS A 45 -27.79 2.32 7.42
N ASP A 46 -27.35 1.94 8.61
CA ASP A 46 -26.49 2.77 9.45
C ASP A 46 -25.03 2.71 8.98
N HIS A 47 -24.58 1.58 8.41
CA HIS A 47 -23.30 1.55 7.69
C HIS A 47 -23.30 2.51 6.50
N GLU A 48 -24.34 2.49 5.67
CA GLU A 48 -24.46 3.41 4.53
C GLU A 48 -24.45 4.88 4.98
N ARG A 49 -25.16 5.20 6.08
CA ARG A 49 -25.17 6.54 6.69
C ARG A 49 -23.78 6.94 7.22
N LEU A 50 -23.07 6.02 7.87
CA LEU A 50 -21.72 6.25 8.37
C LEU A 50 -20.76 6.57 7.22
N TRP A 51 -20.72 5.73 6.19
CA TRP A 51 -19.77 5.88 5.09
C TRP A 51 -20.03 7.11 4.24
N SER A 52 -21.30 7.41 3.94
CA SER A 52 -21.66 8.65 3.24
C SER A 52 -21.29 9.88 4.05
N GLY A 53 -21.57 9.88 5.35
CA GLY A 53 -21.21 10.99 6.22
C GLY A 53 -19.69 11.20 6.32
N LEU A 54 -18.89 10.14 6.46
CA LEU A 54 -17.43 10.25 6.55
C LEU A 54 -16.82 10.80 5.27
N ARG A 55 -17.34 10.36 4.13
CA ARG A 55 -16.95 10.89 2.82
C ARG A 55 -17.26 12.39 2.73
N ASP A 56 -18.50 12.77 3.06
CA ASP A 56 -18.94 14.14 2.93
C ASP A 56 -18.18 15.07 3.89
N MET A 57 -17.86 14.59 5.10
CA MET A 57 -16.97 15.28 6.04
C MET A 57 -15.58 15.47 5.43
N THR A 58 -14.95 14.38 4.95
CA THR A 58 -13.63 14.44 4.30
C THR A 58 -13.59 15.45 3.15
N HIS A 59 -14.61 15.46 2.29
CA HIS A 59 -14.72 16.44 1.21
C HIS A 59 -14.77 17.87 1.72
N ARG A 60 -15.58 18.15 2.74
CA ARG A 60 -15.70 19.51 3.29
C ARG A 60 -14.40 19.98 3.90
N LEU A 61 -13.70 19.11 4.64
CA LEU A 61 -12.40 19.44 5.23
C LEU A 61 -11.37 19.83 4.18
N LEU A 62 -11.35 19.13 3.05
CA LEU A 62 -10.47 19.46 1.92
C LEU A 62 -10.85 20.75 1.20
N LEU A 63 -12.14 21.09 1.16
CA LEU A 63 -12.61 22.35 0.60
C LEU A 63 -12.28 23.55 1.50
N THR A 64 -12.36 23.37 2.82
CA THR A 64 -12.07 24.44 3.79
C THR A 64 -10.57 24.62 4.02
N ASN A 65 -9.79 23.55 3.87
CA ASN A 65 -8.33 23.55 4.05
C ASN A 65 -7.65 22.92 2.83
N PRO A 66 -7.51 23.67 1.71
CA PRO A 66 -6.87 23.13 0.52
C PRO A 66 -5.40 22.81 0.79
N VAL A 67 -5.04 21.55 0.56
CA VAL A 67 -3.69 21.03 0.75
C VAL A 67 -2.69 21.86 -0.07
N GLY A 68 -1.77 22.53 0.64
CA GLY A 68 -0.73 23.39 0.04
C GLY A 68 -0.85 24.90 0.33
N SER A 69 -1.86 25.37 1.09
CA SER A 69 -2.12 26.81 1.32
C SER A 69 -1.72 27.40 2.70
N GLN A 70 -0.93 26.68 3.50
CA GLN A 70 -0.20 27.14 4.71
C GLN A 70 -0.98 27.38 6.04
N GLU A 71 -0.26 27.06 7.13
CA GLU A 71 -0.38 27.38 8.57
C GLU A 71 -1.25 26.56 9.55
N ASN A 72 -2.46 26.08 9.22
CA ASN A 72 -3.28 25.28 10.17
C ASN A 72 -3.45 23.82 9.72
N ILE A 73 -2.38 23.05 9.86
CA ILE A 73 -2.33 21.64 9.43
C ILE A 73 -2.90 20.72 10.54
N ASP A 74 -2.63 21.04 11.80
CA ASP A 74 -2.90 20.16 12.94
C ASP A 74 -4.37 19.72 13.03
N SER A 75 -5.33 20.63 12.81
CA SER A 75 -6.77 20.27 12.91
C SER A 75 -7.27 19.41 11.76
N ALA A 76 -6.84 19.69 10.52
CA ALA A 76 -7.25 18.91 9.36
C ALA A 76 -6.62 17.50 9.39
N ASP A 77 -5.41 17.42 9.92
CA ASP A 77 -4.69 16.17 10.09
C ASP A 77 -5.35 15.29 11.15
N GLU A 78 -5.73 15.86 12.30
CA GLU A 78 -6.47 15.15 13.36
C GLU A 78 -7.79 14.57 12.84
N GLU A 79 -8.62 15.39 12.18
CA GLU A 79 -9.94 14.97 11.69
C GLU A 79 -9.82 13.87 10.62
N SER A 80 -8.89 14.02 9.68
CA SER A 80 -8.58 12.99 8.67
C SER A 80 -8.05 11.72 9.31
N LEU A 81 -7.30 11.84 10.40
CA LEU A 81 -6.80 10.70 11.17
C LEU A 81 -7.95 9.95 11.83
N GLY A 82 -8.97 10.63 12.36
CA GLY A 82 -10.20 10.01 12.83
C GLY A 82 -10.91 9.20 11.74
N VAL A 83 -11.05 9.77 10.54
CA VAL A 83 -11.66 9.08 9.39
C VAL A 83 -10.87 7.81 9.04
N THR A 84 -9.54 7.91 8.93
CA THR A 84 -8.68 6.75 8.65
C THR A 84 -8.81 5.68 9.72
N ALA A 85 -8.88 6.05 11.00
CA ALA A 85 -9.00 5.09 12.10
C ALA A 85 -10.33 4.30 12.05
N VAL A 86 -11.47 4.95 11.79
CA VAL A 86 -12.75 4.22 11.62
C VAL A 86 -12.69 3.26 10.43
N ALA A 87 -12.14 3.72 9.30
CA ALA A 87 -11.99 2.88 8.11
C ALA A 87 -11.07 1.69 8.39
N LEU A 88 -9.94 1.90 9.07
CA LEU A 88 -9.01 0.84 9.50
C LEU A 88 -9.71 -0.19 10.39
N CYS A 89 -10.47 0.25 11.40
CA CYS A 89 -11.26 -0.65 12.26
C CYS A 89 -12.21 -1.51 11.43
N ALA A 90 -12.95 -0.89 10.50
CA ALA A 90 -13.87 -1.63 9.64
C ALA A 90 -13.16 -2.68 8.78
N LEU A 91 -12.01 -2.35 8.19
CA LEU A 91 -11.25 -3.29 7.35
C LEU A 91 -10.50 -4.36 8.14
N ALA A 92 -10.21 -4.11 9.42
CA ALA A 92 -9.60 -5.09 10.31
C ALA A 92 -10.61 -6.12 10.83
N THR A 93 -11.91 -5.80 10.81
CA THR A 93 -12.94 -6.75 11.25
C THR A 93 -12.99 -7.98 10.32
N PRO A 94 -13.09 -9.20 10.89
CA PRO A 94 -13.02 -10.45 10.12
C PRO A 94 -14.24 -10.70 9.21
N GLU A 95 -15.27 -9.85 9.27
CA GLU A 95 -16.45 -9.97 8.41
C GLU A 95 -16.14 -9.47 7.00
N LYS A 96 -15.92 -10.41 6.09
CA LYS A 96 -15.84 -10.12 4.66
C LYS A 96 -17.22 -9.71 4.14
N ALA A 97 -17.50 -8.41 4.13
CA ALA A 97 -18.63 -7.88 3.38
C ALA A 97 -18.49 -8.29 1.90
N SER A 98 -19.58 -8.72 1.27
CA SER A 98 -19.57 -9.16 -0.14
C SER A 98 -19.34 -8.01 -1.13
N HIS A 99 -19.44 -6.76 -0.68
CA HIS A 99 -19.27 -5.57 -1.48
C HIS A 99 -18.74 -4.44 -0.59
N THR A 100 -17.80 -3.66 -1.12
CA THR A 100 -17.29 -2.48 -0.43
C THR A 100 -18.21 -1.30 -0.68
N PRO A 101 -18.73 -0.61 0.36
CA PRO A 101 -19.57 0.57 0.16
C PRO A 101 -18.88 1.64 -0.69
N SER A 102 -19.55 2.16 -1.71
CA SER A 102 -18.95 3.12 -2.64
C SER A 102 -18.41 4.37 -1.94
N ALA A 103 -19.13 4.88 -0.94
CA ALA A 103 -18.70 6.04 -0.17
C ALA A 103 -17.40 5.79 0.63
N LEU A 104 -17.18 4.55 1.10
CA LEU A 104 -15.93 4.17 1.76
C LEU A 104 -14.78 4.12 0.76
N LEU A 105 -15.00 3.56 -0.44
CA LEU A 105 -13.99 3.56 -1.51
C LEU A 105 -13.67 4.99 -1.97
N GLU A 106 -14.69 5.82 -2.21
CA GLU A 106 -14.52 7.24 -2.58
C GLU A 106 -13.67 7.97 -1.52
N THR A 107 -13.95 7.75 -0.23
CA THR A 107 -13.15 8.32 0.87
C THR A 107 -11.70 7.83 0.82
N ALA A 108 -11.47 6.53 0.61
CA ALA A 108 -10.13 5.96 0.51
C ALA A 108 -9.34 6.52 -0.69
N VAL A 109 -9.99 6.70 -1.84
CA VAL A 109 -9.40 7.29 -3.04
C VAL A 109 -9.03 8.76 -2.81
N ILE A 110 -9.90 9.52 -2.15
CA ILE A 110 -9.62 10.91 -1.77
C ILE A 110 -8.39 10.98 -0.88
N LEU A 111 -8.36 10.19 0.21
CA LEU A 111 -7.24 10.14 1.15
C LEU A 111 -5.94 9.69 0.48
N HIS A 112 -6.00 8.66 -0.36
CA HIS A 112 -4.87 8.22 -1.18
C HIS A 112 -4.32 9.36 -2.04
N GLY A 113 -5.20 10.15 -2.66
CA GLY A 113 -4.93 11.41 -3.36
C GLY A 113 -4.03 12.40 -2.61
N LEU A 114 -4.06 12.36 -1.28
CA LEU A 114 -3.33 13.29 -0.41
C LEU A 114 -1.94 12.79 -0.03
N LEU A 115 -1.69 11.48 -0.13
CA LEU A 115 -0.56 10.81 0.54
C LEU A 115 0.80 11.46 0.22
N MET A 116 0.99 11.87 -1.03
CA MET A 116 2.24 12.46 -1.51
C MET A 116 2.29 13.99 -1.46
N VAL A 117 1.18 14.65 -1.12
CA VAL A 117 1.05 16.13 -1.10
C VAL A 117 0.83 16.69 0.31
N LEU A 118 0.62 15.83 1.31
CA LEU A 118 0.55 16.23 2.71
C LEU A 118 1.85 16.94 3.15
N PRO A 119 1.73 17.97 4.00
CA PRO A 119 2.87 18.77 4.45
C PRO A 119 3.80 18.02 5.40
N GLU A 120 5.00 18.58 5.62
CA GLU A 120 5.91 18.12 6.68
C GLU A 120 5.22 18.21 8.06
N GLY A 121 5.37 17.18 8.91
CA GLY A 121 4.68 17.07 10.20
C GLY A 121 3.43 16.17 10.18
N ALA A 122 2.89 15.85 9.00
CA ALA A 122 1.71 14.99 8.83
C ALA A 122 2.05 13.48 8.76
N GLU A 123 3.20 13.03 9.26
CA GLU A 123 3.71 11.67 9.01
C GLU A 123 2.82 10.58 9.62
N THR A 124 2.10 10.91 10.70
CA THR A 124 1.13 10.00 11.33
C THR A 124 -0.07 9.79 10.41
N LEU A 125 -0.63 10.87 9.85
CA LEU A 125 -1.74 10.78 8.90
C LEU A 125 -1.32 10.05 7.62
N GLN A 126 -0.16 10.39 7.04
CA GLN A 126 0.37 9.68 5.87
C GLN A 126 0.50 8.17 6.14
N ASN A 127 1.02 7.79 7.33
CA ASN A 127 1.14 6.39 7.68
C ASN A 127 -0.22 5.69 7.83
N ASN A 128 -1.23 6.36 8.40
CA ASN A 128 -2.56 5.79 8.56
C ASN A 128 -3.30 5.63 7.22
N ILE A 129 -3.18 6.62 6.32
CA ILE A 129 -3.68 6.52 4.95
C ILE A 129 -3.02 5.35 4.22
N ALA A 130 -1.70 5.19 4.34
CA ALA A 130 -0.99 4.07 3.74
C ALA A 130 -1.44 2.72 4.30
N GLN A 131 -1.64 2.61 5.62
CA GLN A 131 -2.16 1.39 6.27
C GLN A 131 -3.58 1.04 5.80
N LEU A 132 -4.43 2.05 5.60
CA LEU A 132 -5.77 1.87 5.05
C LEU A 132 -5.69 1.25 3.65
N CYS A 133 -4.86 1.81 2.77
CA CYS A 133 -4.64 1.31 1.42
C CYS A 133 -3.99 -0.08 1.41
N GLU A 134 -3.05 -0.34 2.34
CA GLU A 134 -2.43 -1.66 2.53
C GLU A 134 -3.46 -2.72 2.88
N LEU A 135 -4.30 -2.47 3.89
CA LEU A 135 -5.35 -3.41 4.27
C LEU A 135 -6.33 -3.66 3.12
N TRP A 136 -6.66 -2.61 2.36
CA TRP A 136 -7.53 -2.72 1.19
C TRP A 136 -6.97 -3.67 0.14
N PHE A 137 -5.69 -3.50 -0.17
CA PHE A 137 -4.99 -4.34 -1.14
C PHE A 137 -4.81 -5.78 -0.64
N LEU A 138 -4.38 -5.96 0.61
CA LEU A 138 -4.09 -7.28 1.20
C LEU A 138 -5.35 -8.12 1.43
N ASN A 139 -6.49 -7.48 1.65
CA ASN A 139 -7.78 -8.16 1.77
C ASN A 139 -8.49 -8.35 0.42
N GLU A 140 -7.86 -7.97 -0.70
CA GLU A 140 -8.40 -8.14 -2.06
C GLU A 140 -9.78 -7.48 -2.25
N LEU A 141 -9.97 -6.30 -1.64
CA LEU A 141 -11.24 -5.57 -1.70
C LEU A 141 -11.46 -4.91 -3.06
N GLU A 142 -12.73 -4.65 -3.38
CA GLU A 142 -13.14 -3.96 -4.61
C GLU A 142 -12.49 -2.56 -4.71
N GLY A 143 -11.97 -2.22 -5.89
CA GLY A 143 -11.33 -0.93 -6.16
C GLY A 143 -9.90 -0.79 -5.63
N LYS A 144 -9.26 -1.87 -5.16
CA LYS A 144 -7.87 -1.85 -4.66
C LYS A 144 -6.87 -1.27 -5.65
N GLU A 145 -7.14 -1.36 -6.94
CA GLU A 145 -6.29 -0.87 -8.02
C GLU A 145 -6.13 0.65 -8.00
N GLU A 146 -7.13 1.38 -7.50
CA GLU A 146 -7.11 2.84 -7.36
C GLU A 146 -6.16 3.29 -6.23
N LEU A 147 -5.80 2.40 -5.30
CA LEU A 147 -5.13 2.74 -4.04
C LEU A 147 -3.63 2.43 -4.02
N VAL A 148 -3.03 1.98 -5.12
CA VAL A 148 -1.62 1.53 -5.12
C VAL A 148 -0.62 2.55 -5.64
N THR A 149 -1.03 3.45 -6.53
CA THR A 149 -0.11 4.30 -7.31
C THR A 149 0.64 5.33 -6.47
N GLN A 150 0.08 5.75 -5.33
CA GLN A 150 0.75 6.62 -4.36
C GLN A 150 1.25 5.86 -3.13
N THR A 151 0.48 4.88 -2.65
CA THR A 151 0.83 4.04 -1.49
C THR A 151 2.16 3.34 -1.65
N PHE A 152 2.40 2.71 -2.80
CA PHE A 152 3.61 1.93 -3.00
C PHE A 152 4.88 2.81 -3.07
N PRO A 153 4.94 3.90 -3.86
CA PRO A 153 6.05 4.87 -3.77
C PRO A 153 6.25 5.42 -2.36
N TYR A 154 5.18 5.78 -1.64
CA TYR A 154 5.28 6.28 -0.27
C TYR A 154 5.97 5.28 0.67
N LEU A 155 5.58 4.00 0.63
CA LEU A 155 6.20 2.97 1.47
C LEU A 155 7.68 2.78 1.14
N ILE A 156 8.07 2.89 -0.14
CA ILE A 156 9.49 2.85 -0.55
C ILE A 156 10.25 4.05 0.00
N ILE A 157 9.72 5.26 -0.15
CA ILE A 157 10.35 6.48 0.38
C ILE A 157 10.52 6.34 1.90
N ARG A 158 9.44 5.97 2.60
CA ARG A 158 9.44 5.77 4.05
C ARG A 158 10.48 4.74 4.48
N SER A 159 10.57 3.60 3.80
CA SER A 159 11.52 2.54 4.17
C SER A 159 12.97 2.98 3.94
N LEU A 160 13.25 3.66 2.82
CA LEU A 160 14.58 4.18 2.49
C LEU A 160 15.01 5.30 3.47
N SER A 161 14.08 6.18 3.85
CA SER A 161 14.36 7.28 4.78
C SER A 161 14.56 6.81 6.22
N ARG A 162 13.72 5.89 6.71
CA ARG A 162 13.73 5.47 8.13
C ARG A 162 14.66 4.30 8.41
N GLY A 163 14.90 3.43 7.44
CA GLY A 163 15.80 2.29 7.61
C GLY A 163 15.26 1.19 8.54
N PHE A 164 13.93 1.05 8.70
CA PHE A 164 13.33 -0.01 9.49
C PHE A 164 12.95 -1.24 8.66
N VAL A 165 13.30 -2.44 9.19
CA VAL A 165 12.92 -3.73 8.59
C VAL A 165 11.41 -3.90 8.47
N SER A 166 10.63 -3.37 9.41
CA SER A 166 9.16 -3.40 9.35
C SER A 166 8.60 -2.65 8.13
N ASP A 167 9.19 -1.50 7.78
CA ASP A 167 8.77 -0.73 6.60
C ASP A 167 9.15 -1.48 5.30
N VAL A 168 10.29 -2.19 5.27
CA VAL A 168 10.63 -3.05 4.14
C VAL A 168 9.65 -4.21 3.97
N LYS A 169 9.21 -4.82 5.08
CA LYS A 169 8.19 -5.89 5.06
C LYS A 169 6.83 -5.40 4.53
N ARG A 170 6.49 -4.12 4.75
CA ARG A 170 5.29 -3.47 4.17
C ARG A 170 5.41 -3.25 2.67
N VAL A 171 6.57 -2.76 2.19
CA VAL A 171 6.83 -2.69 0.74
C VAL A 171 6.70 -4.09 0.11
N TRP A 172 7.19 -5.12 0.81
CA TRP A 172 7.12 -6.51 0.37
C TRP A 172 5.70 -7.08 0.27
N SER A 173 4.84 -6.78 1.25
CA SER A 173 3.46 -7.26 1.26
C SER A 173 2.67 -6.73 0.06
N LEU A 174 2.98 -5.51 -0.41
CA LEU A 174 2.36 -4.89 -1.58
C LEU A 174 3.03 -5.18 -2.93
N ARG A 175 4.02 -6.08 -3.03
CA ARG A 175 4.78 -6.32 -4.28
C ARG A 175 3.91 -6.61 -5.51
N GLN A 176 2.76 -7.25 -5.33
CA GLN A 176 1.86 -7.59 -6.44
C GLN A 176 1.25 -6.36 -7.10
N SER A 177 1.24 -5.21 -6.41
CA SER A 177 0.81 -3.93 -6.98
C SER A 177 1.70 -3.46 -8.13
N LEU A 178 2.94 -3.94 -8.23
CA LEU A 178 3.82 -3.69 -9.39
C LEU A 178 3.19 -4.18 -10.70
N LEU A 179 2.28 -5.15 -10.66
CA LEU A 179 1.57 -5.64 -11.83
C LEU A 179 0.51 -4.65 -12.33
N LEU A 180 0.01 -3.79 -11.46
CA LEU A 180 -1.00 -2.79 -11.77
C LEU A 180 -0.39 -1.51 -12.33
N MET A 181 0.91 -1.32 -12.15
CA MET A 181 1.61 -0.10 -12.57
C MET A 181 1.96 -0.15 -14.05
N ASP A 182 1.75 0.99 -14.72
CA ASP A 182 2.18 1.20 -16.10
C ASP A 182 3.61 1.76 -16.14
N PHE A 183 4.58 0.87 -16.36
CA PHE A 183 6.00 1.25 -16.51
C PHE A 183 6.35 1.75 -17.92
N GLU A 184 5.41 1.75 -18.85
CA GLU A 184 5.60 2.33 -20.18
C GLU A 184 5.43 3.84 -20.16
N ASP A 185 4.59 4.36 -19.26
CA ASP A 185 4.35 5.79 -19.09
C ASP A 185 5.55 6.51 -18.44
N ASN A 186 5.80 7.74 -18.86
CA ASN A 186 6.91 8.57 -18.35
C ASN A 186 6.72 8.97 -16.87
N SER A 187 5.49 9.03 -16.38
CA SER A 187 5.17 9.28 -14.96
C SER A 187 5.73 8.19 -14.03
N SER A 188 6.02 7.00 -14.55
CA SER A 188 6.63 5.90 -13.77
C SER A 188 8.12 6.08 -13.48
N GLU A 189 8.78 7.11 -14.03
CA GLU A 189 10.22 7.32 -13.91
C GLU A 189 10.66 7.52 -12.45
N SER A 190 9.91 8.29 -11.67
CA SER A 190 10.17 8.49 -10.24
C SER A 190 10.13 7.16 -9.48
N LEU A 191 9.16 6.30 -9.80
CA LEU A 191 9.05 4.98 -9.20
C LEU A 191 10.19 4.05 -9.63
N LYS A 192 10.62 4.08 -10.89
CA LYS A 192 11.79 3.32 -11.37
C LYS A 192 13.06 3.72 -10.61
N GLN A 193 13.24 5.02 -10.35
CA GLN A 193 14.35 5.52 -9.54
C GLN A 193 14.28 5.04 -8.09
N LEU A 194 13.11 5.05 -7.47
CA LEU A 194 12.89 4.53 -6.12
C LEU A 194 13.21 3.02 -6.04
N LEU A 195 12.72 2.23 -7.00
CA LEU A 195 13.02 0.80 -7.09
C LEU A 195 14.51 0.52 -7.26
N HIS A 196 15.20 1.34 -8.05
CA HIS A 196 16.65 1.28 -8.20
C HIS A 196 17.38 1.58 -6.89
N GLN A 197 16.93 2.57 -6.13
CA GLN A 197 17.50 2.86 -4.80
C GLN A 197 17.32 1.68 -3.84
N CYS A 198 16.15 1.02 -3.83
CA CYS A 198 15.94 -0.19 -3.05
C CYS A 198 16.97 -1.27 -3.36
N MET A 199 17.32 -1.49 -4.64
CA MET A 199 18.26 -2.55 -5.02
C MET A 199 19.67 -2.40 -4.47
N ILE A 200 20.11 -1.17 -4.25
CA ILE A 200 21.48 -0.86 -3.79
C ILE A 200 21.52 -0.45 -2.31
N HIS A 201 20.35 -0.34 -1.66
CA HIS A 201 20.28 0.11 -0.28
C HIS A 201 20.68 -1.01 0.69
N PRO A 202 21.67 -0.81 1.59
CA PRO A 202 22.19 -1.85 2.47
C PRO A 202 21.14 -2.58 3.30
N MET A 203 20.05 -1.92 3.68
CA MET A 203 18.95 -2.58 4.41
C MET A 203 18.22 -3.61 3.56
N TYR A 204 17.96 -3.31 2.29
CA TYR A 204 17.32 -4.23 1.35
C TYR A 204 18.27 -5.38 0.95
N LEU A 205 19.58 -5.11 0.97
CA LEU A 205 20.63 -6.11 0.75
C LEU A 205 20.78 -7.05 1.95
N LYS A 206 20.87 -6.52 3.18
CA LYS A 206 21.11 -7.27 4.43
C LYS A 206 19.92 -8.13 4.88
N LEU A 207 18.75 -7.98 4.30
CA LEU A 207 17.60 -8.88 4.49
C LEU A 207 17.78 -10.19 3.70
N GLU A 208 19.04 -10.62 3.57
CA GLU A 208 19.62 -11.69 2.76
C GLU A 208 18.99 -13.06 3.04
N GLU A 209 18.40 -13.29 4.22
CA GLU A 209 17.73 -14.57 4.53
C GLU A 209 16.20 -14.56 4.28
N VAL A 210 15.56 -13.40 4.05
CA VAL A 210 14.07 -13.31 3.96
C VAL A 210 13.58 -12.69 2.64
N LEU A 211 14.35 -11.76 2.06
CA LEU A 211 13.94 -11.02 0.85
C LEU A 211 14.71 -11.43 -0.42
N GLU A 212 15.91 -11.98 -0.30
CA GLU A 212 16.68 -12.44 -1.46
C GLU A 212 15.97 -13.55 -2.22
N GLU A 213 15.33 -14.49 -1.52
CA GLU A 213 14.63 -15.58 -2.20
C GLU A 213 13.38 -15.13 -2.95
N ASN A 214 12.84 -13.93 -2.67
CA ASN A 214 11.48 -13.61 -3.06
C ASN A 214 11.27 -12.21 -3.69
N CYS A 215 12.00 -11.13 -3.38
CA CYS A 215 11.57 -9.80 -3.90
C CYS A 215 11.95 -9.46 -5.32
N VAL A 216 13.19 -9.03 -5.50
CA VAL A 216 13.69 -8.76 -6.84
C VAL A 216 13.87 -10.08 -7.60
N GLN A 217 14.06 -11.18 -6.87
CA GLN A 217 14.10 -12.52 -7.44
C GLN A 217 12.73 -13.02 -7.91
N ASP A 218 11.60 -12.81 -7.22
CA ASP A 218 10.28 -13.18 -7.79
C ASP A 218 9.93 -12.26 -8.96
N LEU A 219 10.29 -10.97 -8.91
CA LEU A 219 10.12 -10.08 -10.06
C LEU A 219 10.96 -10.56 -11.25
N MET A 220 12.23 -10.89 -11.05
CA MET A 220 13.08 -11.44 -12.12
C MET A 220 12.64 -12.84 -12.56
N PHE A 221 12.25 -13.72 -11.65
CA PHE A 221 11.76 -15.07 -11.93
C PHE A 221 10.45 -15.00 -12.71
N SER A 222 9.51 -14.16 -12.29
CA SER A 222 8.27 -13.83 -12.99
C SER A 222 8.55 -13.21 -14.36
N ALA A 223 9.56 -12.34 -14.48
CA ALA A 223 9.96 -11.77 -15.76
C ALA A 223 10.52 -12.81 -16.75
N VAL A 224 11.25 -13.79 -16.22
CA VAL A 224 11.91 -14.86 -16.98
C VAL A 224 10.94 -15.99 -17.33
N HIS A 225 9.99 -16.33 -16.44
CA HIS A 225 9.07 -17.47 -16.58
C HIS A 225 7.66 -17.09 -17.05
N ALA A 226 7.30 -15.80 -17.12
CA ALA A 226 6.01 -15.39 -17.65
C ALA A 226 5.85 -15.83 -19.11
N GLN A 227 4.72 -16.49 -19.41
CA GLN A 227 4.38 -16.92 -20.76
C GLN A 227 4.34 -15.72 -21.71
N ARG A 228 4.86 -15.91 -22.94
CA ARG A 228 4.87 -14.91 -24.02
C ARG A 228 3.49 -14.76 -24.70
N THR A 229 2.41 -14.93 -23.96
CA THR A 229 1.03 -14.88 -24.48
C THR A 229 0.29 -13.69 -23.88
N GLY A 230 -0.14 -12.78 -24.75
CA GLY A 230 -0.82 -11.53 -24.39
C GLY A 230 0.04 -10.28 -24.63
N THR A 231 -0.60 -9.23 -25.15
CA THR A 231 -0.01 -7.95 -25.59
C THR A 231 0.62 -7.10 -24.46
N GLN A 232 0.50 -7.50 -23.19
CA GLN A 232 1.09 -6.84 -22.01
C GLN A 232 1.44 -7.85 -20.90
N SER A 233 2.23 -8.87 -21.20
CA SER A 233 2.59 -9.88 -20.19
C SER A 233 3.52 -9.31 -19.11
N MET A 234 3.41 -9.79 -17.87
CA MET A 234 4.29 -9.49 -16.73
C MET A 234 5.79 -9.44 -17.08
N ALA A 235 6.23 -10.28 -18.03
CA ALA A 235 7.59 -10.25 -18.59
C ALA A 235 7.99 -8.93 -19.25
N SER A 236 7.10 -8.25 -19.96
CA SER A 236 7.39 -7.00 -20.67
C SER A 236 7.63 -5.83 -19.71
N ARG A 237 6.76 -5.67 -18.72
CA ARG A 237 6.84 -4.63 -17.67
C ARG A 237 8.08 -4.82 -16.79
N LEU A 238 8.31 -6.06 -16.37
CA LEU A 238 9.49 -6.39 -15.56
C LEU A 238 10.79 -6.30 -16.37
N ARG A 239 10.79 -6.61 -17.67
CA ARG A 239 11.93 -6.36 -18.54
C ARG A 239 12.28 -4.88 -18.66
N LYS A 240 11.31 -3.96 -18.70
CA LYS A 240 11.61 -2.51 -18.69
C LYS A 240 12.28 -2.06 -17.40
N VAL A 241 11.79 -2.54 -16.26
CA VAL A 241 12.43 -2.28 -14.95
C VAL A 241 13.86 -2.84 -14.93
N LEU A 242 14.06 -4.06 -15.43
CA LEU A 242 15.39 -4.68 -15.54
C LEU A 242 16.29 -3.99 -16.57
N GLU A 243 15.74 -3.50 -17.67
CA GLU A 243 16.46 -2.73 -18.69
C GLU A 243 16.99 -1.43 -18.10
N TYR A 244 16.15 -0.72 -17.32
CA TYR A 244 16.59 0.45 -16.58
C TYR A 244 17.74 0.11 -15.62
N PHE A 245 17.63 -0.98 -14.83
CA PHE A 245 18.73 -1.40 -13.95
C PHE A 245 20.00 -1.78 -14.72
N HIS A 246 19.87 -2.42 -15.88
CA HIS A 246 20.99 -2.75 -16.73
C HIS A 246 21.68 -1.52 -17.32
N GLN A 247 20.94 -0.46 -17.64
CA GLN A 247 21.51 0.82 -18.07
C GLN A 247 22.33 1.47 -16.94
N GLN A 248 21.97 1.23 -15.68
CA GLN A 248 22.67 1.76 -14.49
C GLN A 248 23.85 0.90 -14.01
N LYS A 249 24.27 -0.15 -14.74
CA LYS A 249 25.38 -1.06 -14.35
C LYS A 249 26.70 -0.38 -13.99
N LYS A 250 26.95 0.82 -14.51
CA LYS A 250 28.17 1.59 -14.20
C LYS A 250 28.13 2.22 -12.81
N GLN A 251 26.98 2.27 -12.16
CA GLN A 251 26.84 2.77 -10.79
C GLN A 251 27.35 1.72 -9.79
N ARG A 252 28.06 2.19 -8.76
CA ARG A 252 28.68 1.35 -7.74
C ARG A 252 27.62 0.51 -7.03
N GLY A 253 27.83 -0.81 -6.98
CA GLY A 253 26.94 -1.76 -6.31
C GLY A 253 25.80 -2.31 -7.17
N VAL A 254 25.48 -1.69 -8.32
CA VAL A 254 24.40 -2.17 -9.20
C VAL A 254 24.78 -3.48 -9.90
N ASP A 255 25.99 -3.57 -10.44
CA ASP A 255 26.44 -4.79 -11.16
C ASP A 255 26.54 -6.00 -10.20
N GLU A 256 27.05 -5.78 -8.99
CA GLU A 256 27.12 -6.79 -7.94
C GLU A 256 25.72 -7.21 -7.45
N ALA A 257 24.80 -6.26 -7.25
CA ALA A 257 23.42 -6.56 -6.90
C ALA A 257 22.71 -7.35 -8.02
N LEU A 258 22.88 -6.96 -9.28
CA LEU A 258 22.31 -7.70 -10.42
C LEU A 258 22.87 -9.12 -10.49
N LEU A 259 24.19 -9.30 -10.36
CA LEU A 259 24.82 -10.61 -10.38
C LEU A 259 24.24 -11.51 -9.28
N ARG A 260 24.18 -10.99 -8.05
CA ARG A 260 23.62 -11.68 -6.87
C ARG A 260 22.16 -12.07 -7.06
N LEU A 261 21.34 -11.20 -7.65
CA LEU A 261 19.91 -11.44 -7.90
C LEU A 261 19.66 -12.43 -9.05
N TYR A 262 20.49 -12.41 -10.10
CA TYR A 262 20.38 -13.35 -11.22
C TYR A 262 20.92 -14.74 -10.88
N GLN A 263 21.96 -14.83 -10.05
CA GLN A 263 22.65 -16.08 -9.73
C GLN A 263 21.71 -17.23 -9.32
N PRO A 264 20.80 -17.08 -8.33
CA PRO A 264 19.91 -18.17 -7.92
C PRO A 264 18.84 -18.52 -8.96
N ILE A 265 18.44 -17.59 -9.85
CA ILE A 265 17.50 -17.85 -10.95
C ILE A 265 18.17 -18.69 -12.05
N ILE A 266 19.36 -18.26 -12.47
CA ILE A 266 20.16 -18.94 -13.50
C ILE A 266 20.56 -20.33 -13.02
N TRP A 267 20.99 -20.46 -11.75
CA TRP A 267 21.40 -21.75 -11.20
C TRP A 267 20.23 -22.73 -11.04
N ARG A 268 19.04 -22.26 -10.64
CA ARG A 268 17.81 -23.10 -10.63
C ARG A 268 17.45 -23.57 -12.05
N ALA A 269 17.53 -22.70 -13.05
CA ALA A 269 17.29 -23.07 -14.46
C ALA A 269 18.31 -24.08 -15.00
N PHE A 270 19.59 -23.91 -14.69
CA PHE A 270 20.66 -24.85 -15.08
C PHE A 270 20.55 -26.21 -14.37
N LYS A 271 20.08 -26.24 -13.11
CA LYS A 271 19.89 -27.49 -12.36
C LYS A 271 18.77 -28.35 -12.95
N VAL A 272 17.68 -27.73 -13.43
CA VAL A 272 16.59 -28.43 -14.15
C VAL A 272 17.05 -28.94 -15.51
N ALA A 273 17.85 -28.16 -16.25
CA ALA A 273 18.43 -28.59 -17.53
C ALA A 273 19.41 -29.77 -17.37
N ASN A 274 20.23 -29.78 -16.31
CA ASN A 274 21.11 -30.91 -16.00
C ASN A 274 20.36 -32.14 -15.47
N LEU A 275 19.23 -31.96 -14.75
CA LEU A 275 18.36 -33.07 -14.36
C LEU A 275 17.70 -33.73 -15.57
N TRP A 276 17.30 -32.94 -16.57
CA TRP A 276 16.75 -33.45 -17.83
C TRP A 276 17.79 -34.22 -18.65
N LEU A 277 19.03 -33.74 -18.72
CA LEU A 277 20.14 -34.46 -19.37
C LEU A 277 20.48 -35.79 -18.65
N GLY A 278 20.41 -35.80 -17.30
CA GLY A 278 20.61 -37.02 -16.51
C GLY A 278 19.48 -38.05 -16.62
N LEU A 279 18.23 -37.61 -16.76
CA LEU A 279 17.07 -38.49 -16.95
C LEU A 279 17.01 -39.09 -18.38
N THR A 280 17.55 -38.41 -19.38
CA THR A 280 17.66 -38.98 -20.74
C THR A 280 18.76 -40.03 -20.90
N GLN A 281 19.69 -40.16 -19.95
CA GLN A 281 20.72 -41.22 -19.96
C GLN A 281 20.30 -42.52 -19.25
N GLN A 282 19.12 -42.56 -18.61
CA GLN A 282 18.56 -43.80 -18.04
C GLN A 282 17.41 -44.38 -18.88
N LEU A 283 17.10 -43.79 -20.03
CA LEU A 283 16.07 -44.28 -20.97
C LEU A 283 16.59 -44.44 -22.41
N CYS A 284 17.89 -44.70 -22.58
CA CYS A 284 18.49 -45.19 -23.83
C CYS A 284 19.40 -46.39 -23.54
#